data_AF-A0A8W8HVG1-F1
#
_entry.id   AF-A0A8W8HVG1-F1
#
_cell.length_a   1.000
_cell.length_b   1.000
_cell.length_c   1.000
_cell.angle_alpha   90.00
_cell.angle_beta   90.00
_cell.angle_gamma   90.00
#
_symmetry.space_group_name_H-M   'P 1'
#
loop_
_entity.id
_entity.type
_entity.pdbx_description
1 polymer ?
#
loop_
_entity_poly.entity_id
_entity_poly.type
_entity_poly.pdbx_seq_one_letter_code
_entity_poly.pdbx_strand_id
1 'polypeptide(L)'
;KESDKNSTVPANAPANMKREEINSDRFYLILGICVEALSNPQTVLTTHAVNGILKALSAVLTSEWPKQQIGVDPILSKEVLNVMHRVFLTQESVYTQLLAVEVVKAVLLAGKDCLQQDRTKIKEKEMEASTSSSESMDISESSSLGDGGEEGDIIPEKSVVYAALEVCLCVISRQIPALNPSAPSTGFQVPTRHTKISDENCSLVASILLILADLPNLCSKNGSTSILPTILFLITGVLREMSNKGAERKSPVVVQGCLTALRTLCSSLFLDDEDVGNKWRELLKSALITVLQNAKPNDDKPAMDEVTLLATITMFLVWGPDEIAQTPAIQTQCVGVFKDCWGSKNPEVQMKCLQMFTSVIQKLDKKKATPYIRGVAAKFLEYLLILKDDKSGLDSQHALVTASLNFAEVLVDKAEEDKRLTLLSLLLPVLVSFLVDENKYASVSKTTQAIHDDCLNRLVKIGPMYPEQFKTIMTSNADLKLKLGLAIKHSQTVASSQKKTEMAANRQKLNQPAKPTIALKTNFGNFAAS
;
A
#
# COMPACT_ATOMS: atom_id res chain seq x y z
N LYS A 1 43.48 -4.54 12.63
CA LYS A 1 44.38 -5.52 11.99
C LYS A 1 44.07 -6.88 12.63
N GLU A 2 43.85 -7.91 11.81
CA GLU A 2 43.42 -9.29 12.16
C GLU A 2 41.91 -9.54 12.30
N SER A 3 41.20 -9.52 11.17
CA SER A 3 39.95 -10.30 11.02
C SER A 3 39.63 -10.77 9.58
N ASP A 4 40.37 -10.37 8.54
CA ASP A 4 40.03 -10.67 7.12
C ASP A 4 40.83 -11.79 6.43
N LYS A 5 41.35 -12.77 7.19
CA LYS A 5 42.23 -13.81 6.60
C LYS A 5 41.58 -15.12 6.14
N ASN A 6 40.28 -15.34 6.35
CA ASN A 6 39.64 -16.62 5.97
C ASN A 6 38.45 -16.46 5.01
N SER A 7 38.68 -15.88 3.83
CA SER A 7 37.89 -16.23 2.64
C SER A 7 38.82 -16.71 1.52
N THR A 8 38.54 -17.91 1.05
CA THR A 8 39.38 -18.69 0.12
C THR A 8 39.56 -17.98 -1.21
N VAL A 9 40.81 -17.68 -1.57
CA VAL A 9 41.16 -17.25 -2.93
C VAL A 9 40.88 -18.42 -3.88
N PRO A 10 40.17 -18.22 -5.00
CA PRO A 10 39.85 -19.29 -5.94
C PRO A 10 41.13 -19.86 -6.57
N ALA A 11 41.20 -21.20 -6.71
CA ALA A 11 42.38 -21.98 -7.05
C ALA A 11 43.06 -21.64 -8.41
N ASN A 12 42.44 -20.81 -9.25
CA ASN A 12 42.93 -20.41 -10.58
C ASN A 12 43.28 -18.90 -10.69
N ALA A 13 43.52 -18.20 -9.58
CA ALA A 13 43.94 -16.79 -9.64
C ALA A 13 45.41 -16.68 -10.11
N PRO A 14 45.72 -15.86 -11.14
CA PRO A 14 47.10 -15.62 -11.54
C PRO A 14 47.89 -15.00 -10.37
N ALA A 15 49.11 -15.50 -10.13
CA ALA A 15 49.87 -15.31 -8.89
C ALA A 15 50.20 -13.84 -8.52
N ASN A 16 49.94 -12.87 -9.40
CA ASN A 16 50.31 -11.45 -9.24
C ASN A 16 49.13 -10.46 -9.32
N MET A 17 47.88 -10.88 -9.48
CA MET A 17 46.73 -9.95 -9.54
C MET A 17 46.15 -9.64 -8.15
N LYS A 18 45.78 -8.37 -7.90
CA LYS A 18 45.09 -7.98 -6.68
C LYS A 18 43.65 -8.51 -6.67
N ARG A 19 43.07 -8.73 -5.47
CA ARG A 19 41.69 -9.23 -5.32
C ARG A 19 40.67 -8.32 -6.02
N GLU A 20 40.86 -7.01 -5.97
CA GLU A 20 39.99 -6.02 -6.61
C GLU A 20 40.04 -6.13 -8.14
N GLU A 21 41.23 -6.31 -8.72
CA GLU A 21 41.41 -6.52 -10.16
C GLU A 21 40.71 -7.80 -10.63
N ILE A 22 40.85 -8.90 -9.86
CA ILE A 22 40.17 -10.17 -10.16
C ILE A 22 38.64 -10.01 -10.10
N ASN A 23 38.12 -9.28 -9.11
CA ASN A 23 36.69 -9.04 -8.98
C ASN A 23 36.15 -8.16 -10.11
N SER A 24 36.92 -7.14 -10.49
CA SER A 24 36.64 -6.25 -11.62
C SER A 24 36.56 -7.03 -12.93
N ASP A 25 37.61 -7.79 -13.26
CA ASP A 25 37.67 -8.57 -14.51
C ASP A 25 36.50 -9.56 -14.59
N ARG A 26 36.18 -10.23 -13.48
CA ARG A 26 35.04 -11.18 -13.42
C ARG A 26 33.71 -10.49 -13.62
N PHE A 27 33.50 -9.36 -12.96
CA PHE A 27 32.27 -8.60 -13.08
C PHE A 27 32.04 -8.13 -14.50
N TYR A 28 33.01 -7.42 -15.09
CA TYR A 28 32.89 -6.89 -16.45
C TYR A 28 32.82 -8.00 -17.49
N LEU A 29 33.51 -9.13 -17.30
CA LEU A 29 33.39 -10.28 -18.19
C LEU A 29 31.98 -10.90 -18.14
N ILE A 30 31.45 -11.19 -16.95
CA ILE A 30 30.11 -11.80 -16.82
C ILE A 30 29.05 -10.82 -17.33
N LEU A 31 29.14 -9.56 -16.96
CA LEU A 31 28.23 -8.51 -17.40
C LEU A 31 28.28 -8.35 -18.92
N GLY A 32 29.48 -8.26 -19.50
CA GLY A 32 29.69 -8.14 -20.94
C GLY A 32 29.08 -9.31 -21.71
N ILE A 33 29.32 -10.55 -21.27
CA ILE A 33 28.72 -11.75 -21.90
C ILE A 33 27.19 -11.69 -21.85
N CYS A 34 26.61 -11.30 -20.71
CA CYS A 34 25.16 -11.23 -20.55
C CYS A 34 24.56 -10.10 -21.41
N VAL A 35 25.16 -8.92 -21.37
CA VAL A 35 24.75 -7.73 -22.13
C VAL A 35 24.88 -7.98 -23.63
N GLU A 36 25.95 -8.61 -24.10
CA GLU A 36 26.13 -8.98 -25.51
C GLU A 36 25.12 -10.04 -25.96
N ALA A 37 24.88 -11.07 -25.16
CA ALA A 37 23.94 -12.14 -25.49
C ALA A 37 22.50 -11.61 -25.60
N LEU A 38 22.07 -10.77 -24.65
CA LEU A 38 20.77 -10.08 -24.72
C LEU A 38 20.76 -8.94 -25.75
N SER A 39 21.97 -8.48 -26.12
CA SER A 39 22.51 -7.49 -27.08
C SER A 39 22.44 -7.80 -28.57
N ASN A 40 22.48 -9.07 -28.94
CA ASN A 40 22.70 -9.45 -30.33
C ASN A 40 21.39 -9.80 -31.07
N PRO A 41 20.94 -9.01 -32.07
CA PRO A 41 19.73 -9.31 -32.83
C PRO A 41 19.87 -10.55 -33.72
N GLN A 42 21.09 -10.99 -34.03
CA GLN A 42 21.36 -12.17 -34.85
C GLN A 42 21.32 -13.47 -34.04
N THR A 43 21.42 -13.39 -32.72
CA THR A 43 21.43 -14.57 -31.85
C THR A 43 20.00 -14.91 -31.40
N VAL A 44 19.45 -16.00 -31.95
CA VAL A 44 18.14 -16.52 -31.51
C VAL A 44 18.35 -17.36 -30.24
N LEU A 45 18.25 -16.72 -29.08
CA LEU A 45 18.30 -17.40 -27.79
C LEU A 45 16.94 -18.04 -27.46
N THR A 46 16.98 -19.23 -26.85
CA THR A 46 15.76 -19.85 -26.30
C THR A 46 15.28 -19.06 -25.08
N THR A 47 13.98 -19.07 -24.80
CA THR A 47 13.41 -18.43 -23.60
C THR A 47 14.08 -18.92 -22.30
N HIS A 48 14.46 -20.20 -22.24
CA HIS A 48 15.21 -20.74 -21.10
C HIS A 48 16.60 -20.10 -20.95
N ALA A 49 17.33 -19.93 -22.06
CA ALA A 49 18.63 -19.27 -22.04
C ALA A 49 18.51 -17.80 -21.60
N VAL A 50 17.54 -17.06 -22.16
CA VAL A 50 17.25 -15.68 -21.75
C VAL A 50 16.94 -15.59 -20.26
N ASN A 51 16.08 -16.49 -19.75
CA ASN A 51 15.76 -16.54 -18.32
C ASN A 51 17.00 -16.84 -17.45
N GLY A 52 17.89 -17.72 -17.91
CA GLY A 52 19.15 -18.01 -17.23
C GLY A 52 20.06 -16.78 -17.15
N ILE A 53 20.18 -16.04 -18.26
CA ILE A 53 21.00 -14.82 -18.33
C ILE A 53 20.43 -13.72 -17.41
N LEU A 54 19.12 -13.49 -17.43
CA LEU A 54 18.49 -12.48 -16.55
C LEU A 54 18.66 -12.83 -15.06
N LYS A 55 18.56 -14.12 -14.70
CA LYS A 55 18.84 -14.59 -13.33
C LYS A 55 20.30 -14.38 -12.95
N ALA A 56 21.23 -14.67 -13.87
CA ALA A 56 22.66 -14.45 -13.64
C ALA A 56 22.97 -12.95 -13.44
N LEU A 57 22.42 -12.08 -14.30
CA LEU A 57 22.52 -10.63 -14.15
C LEU A 57 21.99 -10.15 -12.80
N SER A 58 20.77 -10.56 -12.43
CA SER A 58 20.19 -10.19 -11.14
C SER A 58 21.05 -10.66 -9.96
N ALA A 59 21.57 -11.89 -10.00
CA ALA A 59 22.45 -12.40 -8.94
C ALA A 59 23.78 -11.65 -8.83
N VAL A 60 24.38 -11.28 -9.98
CA VAL A 60 25.60 -10.48 -10.00
C VAL A 60 25.34 -9.08 -9.45
N LEU A 61 24.31 -8.39 -9.93
CA LEU A 61 24.01 -7.00 -9.56
C LEU A 61 23.48 -6.83 -8.13
N THR A 62 23.01 -7.92 -7.50
CA THR A 62 22.62 -7.92 -6.08
C THR A 62 23.76 -8.26 -5.13
N SER A 63 24.92 -8.68 -5.65
CA SER A 63 26.11 -8.93 -4.84
C SER A 63 26.80 -7.62 -4.43
N GLU A 64 27.30 -7.54 -3.20
CA GLU A 64 27.84 -6.30 -2.59
C GLU A 64 28.83 -5.54 -3.48
N TRP A 65 29.88 -6.21 -3.98
CA TRP A 65 30.93 -5.54 -4.75
C TRP A 65 30.44 -5.06 -6.14
N PRO A 66 29.81 -5.91 -6.99
CA PRO A 66 29.23 -5.45 -8.26
C PRO A 66 28.18 -4.35 -8.11
N LYS A 67 27.35 -4.43 -7.06
CA LYS A 67 26.32 -3.43 -6.76
C LYS A 67 26.95 -2.05 -6.54
N GLN A 68 28.07 -1.98 -5.83
CA GLN A 68 28.79 -0.72 -5.65
C GLN A 68 29.36 -0.20 -6.98
N GLN A 69 29.93 -1.06 -7.82
CA GLN A 69 30.51 -0.63 -9.09
C GLN A 69 29.47 -0.07 -10.06
N ILE A 70 28.34 -0.75 -10.22
CA ILE A 70 27.29 -0.27 -11.13
C ILE A 70 26.60 1.00 -10.60
N GLY A 71 26.50 1.15 -9.27
CA GLY A 71 25.91 2.34 -8.65
C GLY A 71 26.73 3.61 -8.86
N VAL A 72 28.06 3.48 -8.98
CA VAL A 72 28.98 4.60 -9.26
C VAL A 72 29.05 4.93 -10.75
N ASP A 73 28.80 3.96 -11.63
CA ASP A 73 28.89 4.13 -13.08
C ASP A 73 27.50 4.33 -13.74
N PRO A 74 27.08 5.59 -14.00
CA PRO A 74 25.79 5.87 -14.63
C PRO A 74 25.73 5.41 -16.09
N ILE A 75 26.88 5.32 -16.78
CA ILE A 75 26.94 4.87 -18.17
C ILE A 75 26.59 3.37 -18.21
N LEU A 76 27.23 2.59 -17.34
CA LEU A 76 26.97 1.16 -17.23
C LEU A 76 25.53 0.87 -16.79
N SER A 77 25.04 1.60 -15.79
CA SER A 77 23.65 1.52 -15.34
C SER A 77 22.67 1.74 -16.50
N LYS A 78 22.89 2.80 -17.30
CA LYS A 78 22.07 3.12 -18.47
C LYS A 78 22.14 2.02 -19.53
N GLU A 79 23.32 1.50 -19.84
CA GLU A 79 23.48 0.42 -20.82
C GLU A 79 22.67 -0.80 -20.44
N VAL A 80 22.75 -1.24 -19.18
CA VAL A 80 21.95 -2.36 -18.67
C VAL A 80 20.44 -2.05 -18.77
N LEU A 81 20.00 -0.84 -18.42
CA LEU A 81 18.60 -0.43 -18.57
C LEU A 81 18.13 -0.43 -20.03
N ASN A 82 18.99 0.00 -20.97
CA ASN A 82 18.68 -0.04 -22.41
C ASN A 82 18.57 -1.47 -22.94
N VAL A 83 19.41 -2.39 -22.45
CA VAL A 83 19.26 -3.82 -22.73
C VAL A 83 17.93 -4.32 -22.18
N MET A 84 17.56 -3.95 -20.94
CA MET A 84 16.27 -4.35 -20.37
C MET A 84 15.09 -3.78 -21.16
N HIS A 85 15.14 -2.52 -21.59
CA HIS A 85 14.13 -1.92 -22.47
C HIS A 85 13.93 -2.76 -23.73
N ARG A 86 15.02 -3.22 -24.34
CA ARG A 86 14.96 -4.10 -25.51
C ARG A 86 14.47 -5.51 -25.19
N VAL A 87 14.83 -6.07 -24.04
CA VAL A 87 14.28 -7.33 -23.55
C VAL A 87 12.76 -7.22 -23.41
N PHE A 88 12.25 -6.12 -22.85
CA PHE A 88 10.81 -5.89 -22.84
C PHE A 88 10.26 -5.89 -24.26
N LEU A 89 10.80 -5.07 -25.17
CA LEU A 89 10.34 -4.99 -26.58
C LEU A 89 10.31 -6.32 -27.32
N THR A 90 11.28 -7.20 -27.09
CA THR A 90 11.49 -8.43 -27.88
C THR A 90 10.92 -9.69 -27.25
N GLN A 91 10.73 -9.72 -25.93
CA GLN A 91 10.24 -10.90 -25.23
C GLN A 91 8.74 -10.79 -24.95
N GLU A 92 7.98 -11.85 -25.26
CA GLU A 92 6.53 -11.92 -24.99
C GLU A 92 6.19 -12.63 -23.67
N SER A 93 7.11 -13.44 -23.13
CA SER A 93 6.88 -14.17 -21.89
C SER A 93 6.88 -13.24 -20.68
N VAL A 94 5.77 -13.21 -19.95
CA VAL A 94 5.61 -12.42 -18.72
C VAL A 94 6.63 -12.82 -17.66
N TYR A 95 6.91 -14.12 -17.54
CA TYR A 95 7.93 -14.62 -16.62
C TYR A 95 9.31 -14.04 -16.94
N THR A 96 9.69 -14.01 -18.22
CA THR A 96 10.94 -13.38 -18.67
C THR A 96 10.95 -11.88 -18.39
N GLN A 97 9.84 -11.19 -18.65
CA GLN A 97 9.69 -9.77 -18.34
C GLN A 97 9.79 -9.47 -16.84
N LEU A 98 9.26 -10.33 -15.97
CA LEU A 98 9.41 -10.20 -14.52
C LEU A 98 10.86 -10.41 -14.07
N LEU A 99 11.62 -11.32 -14.68
CA LEU A 99 13.05 -11.44 -14.43
C LEU A 99 13.81 -10.17 -14.88
N ALA A 100 13.42 -9.57 -16.00
CA ALA A 100 13.98 -8.30 -16.44
C ALA A 100 13.67 -7.15 -15.46
N VAL A 101 12.46 -7.13 -14.87
CA VAL A 101 12.12 -6.20 -13.78
C VAL A 101 13.06 -6.34 -12.59
N GLU A 102 13.45 -7.55 -12.19
CA GLU A 102 14.39 -7.76 -11.09
C GLU A 102 15.80 -7.23 -11.41
N VAL A 103 16.23 -7.31 -12.67
CA VAL A 103 17.48 -6.67 -13.12
C VAL A 103 17.36 -5.14 -13.04
N VAL A 104 16.25 -4.57 -13.53
CA VAL A 104 16.00 -3.11 -13.44
C VAL A 104 16.03 -2.66 -11.98
N LYS A 105 15.32 -3.34 -11.07
CA LYS A 105 15.32 -3.03 -9.63
C LYS A 105 16.73 -3.10 -9.04
N ALA A 106 17.54 -4.10 -9.41
CA ALA A 106 18.90 -4.23 -8.91
C ALA A 106 19.78 -3.03 -9.31
N VAL A 107 19.69 -2.57 -10.56
CA VAL A 107 20.41 -1.37 -11.04
C VAL A 107 19.96 -0.12 -10.27
N LEU A 108 18.65 0.10 -10.14
CA LEU A 108 18.12 1.28 -9.48
C LEU A 108 18.40 1.29 -7.97
N LEU A 109 18.37 0.11 -7.33
CA LEU A 109 18.75 -0.03 -5.92
C LEU A 109 20.23 0.26 -5.72
N ALA A 110 21.10 -0.20 -6.62
CA ALA A 110 22.53 0.11 -6.58
C ALA A 110 22.79 1.63 -6.66
N GLY A 111 22.15 2.32 -7.61
CA GLY A 111 22.26 3.77 -7.74
C GLY A 111 21.71 4.51 -6.50
N LYS A 112 20.58 4.06 -5.96
CA LYS A 112 19.97 4.66 -4.77
C LYS A 112 20.88 4.53 -3.55
N ASP A 113 21.45 3.36 -3.34
CA ASP A 113 22.34 3.10 -2.20
C ASP A 113 23.65 3.89 -2.32
N CYS A 114 24.21 3.98 -3.53
CA CYS A 114 25.39 4.82 -3.80
C CYS A 114 25.11 6.29 -3.46
N LEU A 115 23.98 6.81 -3.96
CA LEU A 115 23.57 8.19 -3.73
C LEU A 115 23.28 8.46 -2.25
N GLN A 116 22.67 7.51 -1.54
CA GLN A 116 22.47 7.61 -0.09
C GLN A 116 23.80 7.64 0.68
N GLN A 117 24.77 6.81 0.31
CA GLN A 117 26.11 6.83 0.90
C GLN A 117 26.80 8.17 0.69
N ASP A 118 26.66 8.76 -0.49
CA ASP A 118 27.26 10.06 -0.79
C ASP A 118 26.57 11.19 -0.01
N ARG A 119 25.24 11.15 0.13
CA ARG A 119 24.51 12.07 1.04
C ARG A 119 24.99 11.96 2.48
N THR A 120 25.25 10.75 2.98
CA THR A 120 25.74 10.57 4.37
C THR A 120 27.16 11.10 4.54
N LYS A 121 28.07 10.84 3.59
CA LYS A 121 29.45 11.34 3.63
C LYS A 121 29.50 12.87 3.61
N ILE A 122 28.65 13.51 2.80
CA ILE A 122 28.56 14.97 2.74
C ILE A 122 28.09 15.53 4.09
N LYS A 123 27.04 14.95 4.68
CA LYS A 123 26.54 15.36 6.01
C LYS A 123 27.57 15.18 7.13
N GLU A 124 28.35 14.09 7.09
CA GLU A 124 29.45 13.85 8.05
C GLU A 124 30.53 14.92 7.93
N LYS A 125 30.96 15.25 6.70
CA LYS A 125 31.93 16.32 6.44
C LYS A 125 31.41 17.69 6.88
N GLU A 126 30.13 18.00 6.66
CA GLU A 126 29.50 19.25 7.10
C GLU A 126 29.49 19.37 8.64
N MET A 127 29.20 18.27 9.35
CA MET A 127 29.24 18.23 10.81
C MET A 127 30.67 18.38 11.35
N GLU A 128 31.67 17.75 10.73
CA GLU A 128 33.08 17.90 11.09
C GLU A 128 33.58 19.33 10.84
N ALA A 129 33.26 19.93 9.69
CA ALA A 129 33.63 21.30 9.34
C ALA A 129 32.99 22.35 10.27
N SER A 130 31.78 22.11 10.79
CA SER A 130 31.13 23.01 11.75
C SER A 130 31.89 23.14 13.10
N THR A 131 32.83 22.23 13.39
CA THR A 131 33.68 22.29 14.59
C THR A 131 35.04 22.96 14.38
N SER A 132 35.46 23.21 13.14
CA SER A 132 36.69 23.93 12.79
C SER A 132 36.35 25.14 11.93
N SER A 133 36.46 26.34 12.49
CA SER A 133 36.08 27.61 11.86
C SER A 133 36.95 27.98 10.63
N SER A 134 36.82 27.28 9.52
CA SER A 134 37.44 27.64 8.24
C SER A 134 36.71 27.00 7.06
N GLU A 135 36.41 27.86 6.09
CA GLU A 135 35.98 27.61 4.72
C GLU A 135 34.53 27.12 4.51
N SER A 136 33.76 27.98 3.85
CA SER A 136 32.48 27.69 3.21
C SER A 136 32.68 26.60 2.16
N MET A 137 32.63 25.34 2.59
CA MET A 137 32.56 24.19 1.69
C MET A 137 31.19 24.22 0.99
N ASP A 138 31.20 24.04 -0.32
CA ASP A 138 30.10 24.29 -1.26
C ASP A 138 28.79 23.58 -0.87
N ILE A 139 27.86 24.33 -0.27
CA ILE A 139 26.46 23.90 0.00
C ILE A 139 25.77 23.43 -1.31
N SER A 140 26.28 23.84 -2.48
CA SER A 140 25.85 23.44 -3.82
C SER A 140 26.11 21.97 -4.19
N GLU A 141 27.11 21.30 -3.61
CA GLU A 141 27.37 19.88 -3.92
C GLU A 141 26.28 18.96 -3.35
N SER A 142 25.70 19.30 -2.20
CA SER A 142 24.65 18.50 -1.57
C SER A 142 23.30 18.61 -2.30
N SER A 143 23.01 19.79 -2.88
CA SER A 143 21.75 20.09 -3.56
C SER A 143 21.70 19.54 -4.99
N SER A 144 22.85 19.41 -5.64
CA SER A 144 23.01 18.90 -7.00
C SER A 144 23.17 17.38 -7.11
N LEU A 145 23.28 16.66 -5.99
CA LEU A 145 23.55 15.23 -5.99
C LEU A 145 22.39 14.39 -6.56
N GLY A 146 22.67 13.68 -7.64
CA GLY A 146 21.73 12.80 -8.34
C GLY A 146 21.37 13.32 -9.72
N ASP A 147 20.50 12.58 -10.40
CA ASP A 147 20.07 12.93 -11.76
C ASP A 147 19.30 14.26 -11.77
N GLY A 148 19.59 15.13 -12.72
CA GLY A 148 19.03 16.48 -12.82
C GLY A 148 19.91 17.61 -12.31
N GLY A 149 20.92 17.33 -11.48
CA GLY A 149 21.86 18.36 -11.02
C GLY A 149 21.20 19.57 -10.35
N GLU A 150 21.81 20.75 -10.51
CA GLU A 150 21.30 22.02 -9.97
C GLU A 150 20.03 22.50 -10.69
N GLU A 151 19.98 22.42 -12.02
CA GLU A 151 18.86 22.95 -12.82
C GLU A 151 17.62 22.03 -12.81
N GLY A 152 17.78 20.77 -12.41
CA GLY A 152 16.73 19.75 -12.49
C GLY A 152 16.51 19.21 -13.90
N ASP A 153 17.47 19.40 -14.81
CA ASP A 153 17.39 18.97 -16.20
C ASP A 153 17.76 17.50 -16.38
N ILE A 154 16.76 16.70 -16.73
CA ILE A 154 16.92 15.28 -17.01
C ILE A 154 17.22 15.10 -18.50
N ILE A 155 18.51 14.98 -18.82
CA ILE A 155 18.98 14.93 -20.21
C ILE A 155 18.87 13.49 -20.75
N PRO A 156 18.17 13.26 -21.87
CA PRO A 156 18.17 11.97 -22.57
C PRO A 156 19.59 11.48 -22.85
N GLU A 157 19.80 10.16 -22.93
CA GLU A 157 21.09 9.51 -23.19
C GLU A 157 22.17 9.64 -22.09
N LYS A 158 22.04 10.59 -21.16
CA LYS A 158 22.95 10.74 -20.01
C LYS A 158 22.33 10.26 -18.71
N SER A 159 21.01 10.37 -18.59
CA SER A 159 20.26 10.11 -17.38
C SER A 159 19.91 8.62 -17.20
N VAL A 160 20.23 8.08 -16.03
CA VAL A 160 19.80 6.73 -15.60
C VAL A 160 18.29 6.72 -15.34
N VAL A 161 17.78 7.81 -14.77
CA VAL A 161 16.35 7.98 -14.49
C VAL A 161 15.53 8.02 -15.78
N TYR A 162 16.04 8.68 -16.82
CA TYR A 162 15.40 8.72 -18.14
C TYR A 162 15.33 7.32 -18.77
N ALA A 163 16.44 6.58 -18.77
CA ALA A 163 16.46 5.20 -19.28
C ALA A 163 15.48 4.29 -18.50
N ALA A 164 15.38 4.48 -17.18
CA ALA A 164 14.41 3.76 -16.36
C ALA A 164 12.96 4.17 -16.66
N LEU A 165 12.69 5.45 -16.93
CA LEU A 165 11.39 5.94 -17.38
C LEU A 165 11.00 5.34 -18.73
N GLU A 166 11.93 5.21 -19.68
CA GLU A 166 11.69 4.55 -20.97
C GLU A 166 11.29 3.09 -20.79
N VAL A 167 11.99 2.36 -19.92
CA VAL A 167 11.60 0.99 -19.54
C VAL A 167 10.17 0.94 -18.99
N CYS A 168 9.85 1.82 -18.04
CA CYS A 168 8.53 1.86 -17.42
C CYS A 168 7.43 2.21 -18.42
N LEU A 169 7.65 3.24 -19.24
CA LEU A 169 6.71 3.69 -20.26
C LEU A 169 6.52 2.63 -21.34
N CYS A 170 7.56 1.90 -21.73
CA CYS A 170 7.49 0.79 -22.67
C CYS A 170 6.53 -0.29 -22.19
N VAL A 171 6.66 -0.72 -20.94
CA VAL A 171 5.75 -1.73 -20.37
C VAL A 171 4.33 -1.19 -20.23
N ILE A 172 4.17 0.02 -19.68
CA ILE A 172 2.84 0.62 -19.48
C ILE A 172 2.12 0.84 -20.80
N SER A 173 2.76 1.43 -21.81
CA SER A 173 2.15 1.73 -23.11
C SER A 173 1.79 0.46 -23.90
N ARG A 174 2.53 -0.64 -23.71
CA ARG A 174 2.18 -1.93 -24.34
C ARG A 174 1.01 -2.62 -23.67
N GLN A 175 0.93 -2.57 -22.34
CA GLN A 175 -0.15 -3.20 -21.59
C GLN A 175 -1.42 -2.32 -21.55
N ILE A 176 -1.25 -1.00 -21.64
CA ILE A 176 -2.31 0.01 -21.57
C ILE A 176 -2.07 1.05 -22.69
N PRO A 177 -2.42 0.73 -23.95
CA PRO A 177 -2.14 1.60 -25.10
C PRO A 177 -2.77 3.00 -25.04
N ALA A 178 -3.83 3.19 -24.24
CA ALA A 178 -4.46 4.49 -24.01
C ALA A 178 -3.55 5.52 -23.33
N LEU A 179 -2.46 5.07 -22.69
CA LEU A 179 -1.45 5.93 -22.08
C LEU A 179 -0.27 6.22 -23.02
N ASN A 180 -0.31 5.72 -24.26
CA ASN A 180 0.68 6.04 -25.26
C ASN A 180 0.44 7.49 -25.77
N PRO A 181 1.37 8.43 -25.55
CA PRO A 181 1.20 9.83 -25.96
C PRO A 181 1.11 9.99 -27.50
N SER A 182 1.62 9.04 -28.28
CA SER A 182 1.59 9.07 -29.74
C SER A 182 0.31 8.48 -30.35
N ALA A 183 -0.59 7.90 -29.54
CA ALA A 183 -1.83 7.31 -30.04
C ALA A 183 -2.73 8.30 -30.82
N PRO A 184 -2.97 9.55 -30.34
CA PRO A 184 -3.83 10.50 -31.05
C PRO A 184 -3.33 10.90 -32.44
N SER A 185 -2.00 10.94 -32.63
CA SER A 185 -1.35 11.35 -33.88
C SER A 185 -1.41 10.31 -35.00
N THR A 186 -1.77 9.06 -34.69
CA THR A 186 -1.76 7.96 -35.69
C THR A 186 -3.11 7.73 -36.37
N GLY A 187 -4.16 8.46 -35.98
CA GLY A 187 -5.53 8.23 -36.48
C GLY A 187 -6.15 6.90 -36.01
N PHE A 188 -5.37 6.02 -35.38
CA PHE A 188 -5.84 4.82 -34.69
C PHE A 188 -6.37 5.22 -33.31
N GLN A 189 -7.68 5.40 -33.19
CA GLN A 189 -8.33 5.24 -31.89
C GLN A 189 -8.28 3.76 -31.54
N VAL A 190 -7.30 3.35 -30.73
CA VAL A 190 -7.31 2.01 -30.15
C VAL A 190 -8.64 1.87 -29.40
N PRO A 191 -9.48 0.87 -29.71
CA PRO A 191 -10.78 0.74 -29.09
C PRO A 191 -10.64 0.75 -27.57
N THR A 192 -11.20 1.76 -26.91
CA THR A 192 -11.36 1.82 -25.45
C THR A 192 -12.47 0.87 -25.02
N ARG A 193 -12.27 -0.44 -25.23
CA ARG A 193 -13.17 -1.48 -24.71
C ARG A 193 -12.36 -2.48 -23.89
N HIS A 194 -11.96 -2.00 -22.71
CA HIS A 194 -11.45 -2.79 -21.58
C HIS A 194 -10.11 -3.48 -21.88
N THR A 195 -9.03 -2.98 -21.29
CA THR A 195 -7.71 -3.64 -21.29
C THR A 195 -7.85 -5.06 -20.73
N LYS A 196 -8.02 -6.04 -21.63
CA LYS A 196 -8.03 -7.46 -21.27
C LYS A 196 -6.59 -7.89 -21.02
N ILE A 197 -6.12 -7.52 -19.84
CA ILE A 197 -4.81 -7.88 -19.31
C ILE A 197 -4.93 -9.19 -18.53
N SER A 198 -3.92 -10.06 -18.62
CA SER A 198 -3.83 -11.27 -17.78
C SER A 198 -3.46 -10.89 -16.35
N ASP A 199 -3.71 -11.77 -15.37
CA ASP A 199 -3.30 -11.52 -13.97
C ASP A 199 -1.77 -11.43 -13.82
N GLU A 200 -1.04 -12.16 -14.65
CA GLU A 200 0.42 -12.10 -14.71
C GLU A 200 0.89 -10.74 -15.23
N ASN A 201 0.26 -10.22 -16.29
CA ASN A 201 0.55 -8.87 -16.80
C ASN A 201 0.13 -7.77 -15.83
N CYS A 202 -0.95 -7.96 -15.06
CA CYS A 202 -1.32 -7.08 -13.95
C CYS A 202 -0.20 -7.00 -12.90
N SER A 203 0.42 -8.13 -12.58
CA SER A 203 1.54 -8.21 -11.63
C SER A 203 2.79 -7.52 -12.16
N LEU A 204 3.04 -7.64 -13.48
CA LEU A 204 4.09 -6.91 -14.16
C LEU A 204 3.87 -5.39 -14.08
N VAL A 205 2.68 -4.90 -14.46
CA VAL A 205 2.33 -3.46 -14.38
C VAL A 205 2.44 -2.94 -12.95
N ALA A 206 1.97 -3.71 -11.96
CA ALA A 206 2.11 -3.35 -10.56
C ALA A 206 3.58 -3.19 -10.14
N SER A 207 4.47 -4.06 -10.62
CA SER A 207 5.91 -3.94 -10.34
C SER A 207 6.55 -2.70 -10.97
N ILE A 208 6.12 -2.34 -12.19
CA ILE A 208 6.58 -1.12 -12.88
C ILE A 208 6.10 0.15 -12.17
N LEU A 209 4.88 0.17 -11.64
CA LEU A 209 4.35 1.30 -10.86
C LEU A 209 5.19 1.58 -9.60
N LEU A 210 5.70 0.53 -8.95
CA LEU A 210 6.59 0.67 -7.80
C LEU A 210 7.95 1.25 -8.21
N ILE A 211 8.52 0.78 -9.34
CA ILE A 211 9.74 1.35 -9.89
C ILE A 211 9.55 2.85 -10.17
N LEU A 212 8.46 3.24 -10.84
CA LEU A 212 8.15 4.64 -11.14
C LEU A 212 8.12 5.52 -9.88
N ALA A 213 7.53 5.04 -8.79
CA ALA A 213 7.46 5.79 -7.53
C ALA A 213 8.81 5.90 -6.81
N ASP A 214 9.75 4.99 -7.08
CA ASP A 214 11.08 5.01 -6.51
C ASP A 214 12.07 5.91 -7.25
N LEU A 215 11.84 6.20 -8.54
CA LEU A 215 12.73 7.01 -9.39
C LEU A 215 13.12 8.38 -8.81
N PRO A 216 12.23 9.15 -8.14
CA PRO A 216 12.63 10.42 -7.55
C PRO A 216 13.79 10.31 -6.57
N ASN A 217 13.98 9.15 -5.94
CA ASN A 217 15.07 8.93 -4.98
C ASN A 217 16.47 8.89 -5.63
N LEU A 218 16.54 8.73 -6.96
CA LEU A 218 17.77 8.75 -7.76
C LEU A 218 18.10 10.16 -8.28
N CYS A 219 17.19 11.12 -8.09
CA CYS A 219 17.36 12.48 -8.57
C CYS A 219 17.96 13.41 -7.51
N SER A 220 18.49 14.53 -7.99
CA SER A 220 18.68 15.74 -7.19
C SER A 220 17.32 16.29 -6.74
N LYS A 221 17.33 17.26 -5.81
CA LYS A 221 16.09 17.90 -5.32
C LYS A 221 15.27 18.49 -6.48
N ASN A 222 15.93 19.20 -7.39
CA ASN A 222 15.28 19.82 -8.53
C ASN A 222 14.87 18.78 -9.59
N GLY A 223 15.73 17.78 -9.86
CA GLY A 223 15.42 16.69 -10.78
C GLY A 223 14.19 15.88 -10.35
N SER A 224 14.03 15.62 -9.04
CA SER A 224 12.90 14.87 -8.50
C SER A 224 11.57 15.58 -8.78
N THR A 225 11.59 16.91 -8.68
CA THR A 225 10.43 17.76 -8.95
C THR A 225 10.13 17.90 -10.45
N SER A 226 11.16 17.83 -11.30
CA SER A 226 11.02 17.81 -12.76
C SER A 226 10.32 16.55 -13.28
N ILE A 227 10.63 15.37 -12.72
CA ILE A 227 10.04 14.11 -13.18
C ILE A 227 8.70 13.76 -12.52
N LEU A 228 8.42 14.31 -11.34
CA LEU A 228 7.22 13.97 -10.57
C LEU A 228 5.90 14.15 -11.35
N PRO A 229 5.69 15.20 -12.16
CA PRO A 229 4.48 15.34 -12.97
C PRO A 229 4.26 14.14 -13.91
N THR A 230 5.33 13.67 -14.56
CA THR A 230 5.29 12.50 -15.47
C THR A 230 4.93 11.24 -14.71
N ILE A 231 5.55 11.01 -13.54
CA ILE A 231 5.25 9.85 -12.69
C ILE A 231 3.79 9.88 -12.23
N LEU A 232 3.31 11.02 -11.71
CA LEU A 232 1.94 11.18 -11.26
C LEU A 232 0.94 11.01 -12.42
N PHE A 233 1.25 11.53 -13.60
CA PHE A 233 0.43 11.34 -14.80
C PHE A 233 0.32 9.87 -15.18
N LEU A 234 1.43 9.13 -15.18
CA LEU A 234 1.42 7.70 -15.49
C LEU A 234 0.65 6.89 -14.45
N ILE A 235 0.91 7.10 -13.15
CA ILE A 235 0.24 6.33 -12.08
C ILE A 235 -1.27 6.64 -12.06
N THR A 236 -1.67 7.92 -12.12
CA THR A 236 -3.09 8.30 -12.15
C THR A 236 -3.77 7.90 -13.45
N GLY A 237 -3.04 7.89 -14.57
CA GLY A 237 -3.49 7.36 -15.85
C GLY A 237 -3.75 5.85 -15.79
N VAL A 238 -2.82 5.06 -15.27
CA VAL A 238 -3.00 3.61 -15.08
C VAL A 238 -4.18 3.35 -14.15
N LEU A 239 -4.27 4.09 -13.03
CA LEU A 239 -5.40 3.99 -12.12
C LEU A 239 -6.72 4.23 -12.84
N ARG A 240 -6.83 5.29 -13.66
CA ARG A 240 -8.03 5.60 -14.44
C ARG A 240 -8.40 4.47 -15.39
N GLU A 241 -7.47 4.02 -16.23
CA GLU A 241 -7.79 3.01 -17.26
C GLU A 241 -8.12 1.63 -16.66
N MET A 242 -7.54 1.29 -15.51
CA MET A 242 -7.66 -0.04 -14.89
C MET A 242 -8.77 -0.17 -13.84
N SER A 243 -9.53 0.90 -13.57
CA SER A 243 -10.57 0.93 -12.53
C SER A 243 -11.94 1.41 -13.01
N ASN A 244 -12.30 1.16 -14.26
CA ASN A 244 -13.59 1.59 -14.81
C ASN A 244 -14.80 0.87 -14.17
N LYS A 245 -15.90 1.60 -13.87
CA LYS A 245 -17.14 1.03 -13.26
C LYS A 245 -17.73 -0.15 -14.05
N GLY A 246 -17.59 -0.13 -15.38
CA GLY A 246 -18.15 -1.14 -16.30
C GLY A 246 -17.15 -2.19 -16.77
N ALA A 247 -15.97 -2.32 -16.15
CA ALA A 247 -14.99 -3.31 -16.59
C ALA A 247 -15.47 -4.74 -16.30
N GLU A 248 -15.40 -5.61 -17.32
CA GLU A 248 -15.71 -7.06 -17.19
C GLU A 248 -14.81 -7.75 -16.14
N ARG A 249 -13.55 -7.31 -16.03
CA ARG A 249 -12.56 -7.83 -15.08
C ARG A 249 -11.97 -6.69 -14.26
N LYS A 250 -12.09 -6.78 -12.93
CA LYS A 250 -11.39 -5.89 -12.00
C LYS A 250 -9.94 -6.32 -11.86
N SER A 251 -9.02 -5.36 -11.75
CA SER A 251 -7.58 -5.60 -11.61
C SER A 251 -7.06 -5.11 -10.25
N PRO A 252 -7.40 -5.80 -9.14
CA PRO A 252 -7.10 -5.31 -7.79
C PRO A 252 -5.60 -5.18 -7.52
N VAL A 253 -4.76 -6.03 -8.13
CA VAL A 253 -3.30 -5.98 -7.98
C VAL A 253 -2.74 -4.68 -8.54
N VAL A 254 -3.22 -4.23 -9.70
CA VAL A 254 -2.76 -2.96 -10.31
C VAL A 254 -3.25 -1.76 -9.51
N VAL A 255 -4.51 -1.78 -9.07
CA VAL A 255 -5.05 -0.72 -8.21
C VAL A 255 -4.23 -0.60 -6.93
N GLN A 256 -3.90 -1.73 -6.29
CA GLN A 256 -3.06 -1.75 -5.10
C GLN A 256 -1.63 -1.27 -5.39
N GLY A 257 -1.08 -1.60 -6.55
CA GLY A 257 0.19 -1.08 -7.05
C GLY A 257 0.17 0.45 -7.16
N CYS A 258 -0.87 1.03 -7.78
CA CYS A 258 -1.05 2.48 -7.87
C CYS A 258 -1.15 3.13 -6.49
N LEU A 259 -1.96 2.59 -5.58
CA LEU A 259 -2.12 3.14 -4.23
C LEU A 259 -0.81 3.09 -3.43
N THR A 260 -0.02 2.02 -3.58
CA THR A 260 1.28 1.88 -2.93
C THR A 260 2.32 2.85 -3.52
N ALA A 261 2.32 3.01 -4.84
CA ALA A 261 3.16 3.97 -5.55
C ALA A 261 2.85 5.42 -5.12
N LEU A 262 1.56 5.81 -5.12
CA LEU A 262 1.13 7.14 -4.66
C LEU A 262 1.45 7.37 -3.19
N ARG A 263 1.27 6.35 -2.33
CA ARG A 263 1.65 6.43 -0.92
C ARG A 263 3.15 6.68 -0.74
N THR A 264 3.99 6.02 -1.54
CA THR A 264 5.45 6.22 -1.52
C THR A 264 5.81 7.67 -1.86
N LEU A 265 5.15 8.26 -2.87
CA LEU A 265 5.33 9.68 -3.23
C LEU A 265 4.80 10.64 -2.16
N CYS A 266 3.74 10.27 -1.44
CA CYS A 266 3.19 11.02 -0.32
C CYS A 266 4.01 10.92 0.97
N SER A 267 4.96 9.98 1.05
CA SER A 267 5.90 9.83 2.18
C SER A 267 7.35 10.08 1.75
N SER A 268 7.53 10.86 0.67
CA SER A 268 8.82 11.19 0.10
C SER A 268 9.61 12.15 0.99
N LEU A 269 10.94 11.96 1.04
CA LEU A 269 11.87 12.85 1.75
C LEU A 269 11.87 14.29 1.21
N PHE A 270 11.42 14.50 -0.04
CA PHE A 270 11.36 15.83 -0.66
C PHE A 270 10.20 16.69 -0.14
N LEU A 271 9.29 16.12 0.64
CA LEU A 271 8.20 16.89 1.25
C LEU A 271 8.71 17.85 2.32
N ASP A 272 9.72 17.45 3.09
CA ASP A 272 10.26 18.23 4.19
C ASP A 272 11.38 19.19 3.74
N ASP A 273 11.69 19.21 2.45
CA ASP A 273 12.71 20.09 1.88
C ASP A 273 12.18 21.51 1.65
N GLU A 274 12.99 22.52 2.02
CA GLU A 274 12.60 23.93 1.99
C GLU A 274 12.41 24.47 0.56
N ASP A 275 13.23 24.02 -0.39
CA ASP A 275 13.26 24.55 -1.75
C ASP A 275 12.15 23.92 -2.61
N VAL A 276 12.04 22.60 -2.54
CA VAL A 276 11.20 21.82 -3.45
C VAL A 276 9.90 21.31 -2.82
N GLY A 277 9.80 21.26 -1.49
CA GLY A 277 8.66 20.67 -0.79
C GLY A 277 7.33 21.32 -1.12
N ASN A 278 7.30 22.65 -1.30
CA ASN A 278 6.09 23.37 -1.70
C ASN A 278 5.58 22.94 -3.09
N LYS A 279 6.49 22.86 -4.07
CA LYS A 279 6.15 22.43 -5.43
C LYS A 279 5.73 20.96 -5.44
N TRP A 280 6.40 20.11 -4.65
CA TRP A 280 6.01 18.71 -4.46
C TRP A 280 4.59 18.56 -3.92
N ARG A 281 4.24 19.31 -2.86
CA ARG A 281 2.88 19.33 -2.28
C ARG A 281 1.83 19.77 -3.30
N GLU A 282 2.09 20.84 -4.06
CA GLU A 282 1.15 21.30 -5.09
C GLU A 282 0.97 20.29 -6.24
N LEU A 283 2.03 19.55 -6.61
CA LEU A 283 1.93 18.47 -7.60
C LEU A 283 1.09 17.28 -7.09
N LEU A 284 1.27 16.87 -5.83
CA LEU A 284 0.44 15.82 -5.22
C LEU A 284 -1.04 16.25 -5.11
N LYS A 285 -1.28 17.50 -4.74
CA LYS A 285 -2.61 18.11 -4.70
C LYS A 285 -3.25 18.15 -6.08
N SER A 286 -2.50 18.55 -7.10
CA SER A 286 -2.94 18.52 -8.51
C SER A 286 -3.33 17.10 -8.95
N ALA A 287 -2.53 16.09 -8.59
CA ALA A 287 -2.84 14.70 -8.90
C ALA A 287 -4.16 14.22 -8.27
N LEU A 288 -4.46 14.57 -7.01
CA LEU A 288 -5.75 14.25 -6.41
C LEU A 288 -6.90 14.98 -7.13
N ILE A 289 -6.71 16.25 -7.50
CA ILE A 289 -7.70 17.00 -8.29
C ILE A 289 -7.96 16.30 -9.63
N THR A 290 -6.92 15.85 -10.32
CA THR A 290 -7.04 15.08 -11.57
C THR A 290 -7.82 13.79 -11.37
N VAL A 291 -7.58 13.04 -10.27
CA VAL A 291 -8.37 11.84 -9.94
C VAL A 291 -9.84 12.19 -9.71
N LEU A 292 -10.13 13.24 -8.95
CA LEU A 292 -11.50 13.70 -8.67
C LEU A 292 -12.23 14.19 -9.93
N GLN A 293 -11.50 14.81 -10.87
CA GLN A 293 -12.04 15.21 -12.17
C GLN A 293 -12.34 14.00 -13.05
N ASN A 294 -11.40 13.04 -13.12
CA ASN A 294 -11.56 11.79 -13.89
C ASN A 294 -12.67 10.88 -13.33
N ALA A 295 -13.05 11.05 -12.07
CA ALA A 295 -14.14 10.31 -11.44
C ALA A 295 -15.52 10.68 -11.99
N LYS A 296 -15.68 11.89 -12.53
CA LYS A 296 -16.95 12.35 -13.09
C LYS A 296 -17.15 11.71 -14.47
N PRO A 297 -18.35 11.18 -14.78
CA PRO A 297 -18.62 10.66 -16.10
C PRO A 297 -18.52 11.80 -17.13
N ASN A 298 -17.88 11.51 -18.27
CA ASN A 298 -17.84 12.40 -19.43
C ASN A 298 -18.32 11.61 -20.66
N ASP A 299 -18.82 12.29 -21.70
CA ASP A 299 -19.53 11.66 -22.82
C ASP A 299 -18.75 10.51 -23.51
N ASP A 300 -17.41 10.56 -23.49
CA ASP A 300 -16.53 9.57 -24.13
C ASP A 300 -15.83 8.58 -23.18
N LYS A 301 -15.93 8.74 -21.85
CA LYS A 301 -15.13 7.95 -20.89
C LYS A 301 -15.95 7.46 -19.68
N PRO A 302 -15.91 6.16 -19.35
CA PRO A 302 -16.61 5.63 -18.19
C PRO A 302 -16.02 6.21 -16.89
N ALA A 303 -16.89 6.41 -15.89
CA ALA A 303 -16.46 6.84 -14.56
C ALA A 303 -15.64 5.73 -13.86
N MET A 304 -14.76 6.17 -12.95
CA MET A 304 -13.99 5.31 -12.05
C MET A 304 -14.90 4.56 -11.05
N ASP A 305 -14.55 3.31 -10.75
CA ASP A 305 -15.17 2.45 -9.74
C ASP A 305 -15.19 3.15 -8.37
N GLU A 306 -16.36 3.10 -7.72
CA GLU A 306 -16.63 3.87 -6.49
C GLU A 306 -15.71 3.47 -5.35
N VAL A 307 -15.45 2.16 -5.19
CA VAL A 307 -14.56 1.65 -4.14
C VAL A 307 -13.12 2.07 -4.40
N THR A 308 -12.70 2.06 -5.66
CA THR A 308 -11.35 2.49 -6.07
C THR A 308 -11.14 3.99 -5.86
N LEU A 309 -12.14 4.80 -6.20
CA LEU A 309 -12.12 6.24 -5.97
C LEU A 309 -12.04 6.56 -4.47
N LEU A 310 -12.89 5.92 -3.66
CA LEU A 310 -12.86 6.05 -2.20
C LEU A 310 -11.50 5.65 -1.61
N ALA A 311 -10.90 4.55 -2.10
CA ALA A 311 -9.59 4.09 -1.66
C ALA A 311 -8.50 5.12 -1.98
N THR A 312 -8.54 5.71 -3.17
CA THR A 312 -7.57 6.72 -3.62
C THR A 312 -7.67 8.01 -2.82
N ILE A 313 -8.89 8.52 -2.62
CA ILE A 313 -9.14 9.70 -1.77
C ILE A 313 -8.65 9.43 -0.34
N THR A 314 -9.00 8.27 0.21
CA THR A 314 -8.60 7.89 1.57
C THR A 314 -7.08 7.79 1.71
N MET A 315 -6.39 7.24 0.71
CA MET A 315 -4.93 7.18 0.69
C MET A 315 -4.33 8.59 0.75
N PHE A 316 -4.78 9.53 -0.09
CA PHE A 316 -4.30 10.91 -0.07
C PHE A 316 -4.63 11.64 1.23
N LEU A 317 -5.82 11.45 1.80
CA LEU A 317 -6.20 12.11 3.06
C LEU A 317 -5.47 11.56 4.29
N VAL A 318 -5.05 10.29 4.26
CA VAL A 318 -4.39 9.64 5.40
C VAL A 318 -2.87 9.75 5.33
N TRP A 319 -2.30 9.62 4.13
CA TRP A 319 -0.84 9.56 3.93
C TRP A 319 -0.27 10.80 3.24
N GLY A 320 -1.12 11.60 2.59
CA GLY A 320 -0.71 12.81 1.91
C GLY A 320 -0.41 13.96 2.86
N PRO A 321 0.24 15.02 2.35
CA PRO A 321 0.48 16.25 3.08
C PRO A 321 -0.81 16.89 3.59
N ASP A 322 -0.69 17.59 4.72
CA ASP A 322 -1.81 18.21 5.42
C ASP A 322 -2.60 19.22 4.59
N GLU A 323 -1.91 19.90 3.67
CA GLU A 323 -2.46 20.91 2.76
C GLU A 323 -3.53 20.30 1.84
N ILE A 324 -3.39 19.03 1.48
CA ILE A 324 -4.38 18.31 0.68
C ILE A 324 -5.70 18.22 1.43
N ALA A 325 -5.66 17.77 2.69
CA ALA A 325 -6.85 17.59 3.51
C ALA A 325 -7.51 18.93 3.90
N GLN A 326 -6.72 20.01 3.97
CA GLN A 326 -7.18 21.35 4.38
C GLN A 326 -7.70 22.22 3.22
N THR A 327 -7.40 21.87 1.97
CA THR A 327 -7.84 22.67 0.81
C THR A 327 -9.37 22.60 0.65
N PRO A 328 -10.13 23.72 0.76
CA PRO A 328 -11.59 23.70 0.79
C PRO A 328 -12.26 23.10 -0.47
N ALA A 329 -11.69 23.36 -1.64
CA ALA A 329 -12.20 22.84 -2.91
C ALA A 329 -12.06 21.30 -3.03
N ILE A 330 -10.97 20.74 -2.50
CA ILE A 330 -10.73 19.29 -2.44
C ILE A 330 -11.65 18.69 -1.39
N GLN A 331 -11.67 19.28 -0.20
CA GLN A 331 -12.51 18.84 0.91
C GLN A 331 -14.00 18.73 0.49
N THR A 332 -14.52 19.75 -0.19
CA THR A 332 -15.91 19.75 -0.68
C THR A 332 -16.17 18.60 -1.65
N GLN A 333 -15.25 18.36 -2.59
CA GLN A 333 -15.37 17.27 -3.56
C GLN A 333 -15.26 15.89 -2.90
N CYS A 334 -14.30 15.69 -1.99
CA CYS A 334 -14.16 14.44 -1.23
C CYS A 334 -15.42 14.15 -0.39
N VAL A 335 -15.94 15.16 0.32
CA VAL A 335 -17.21 15.03 1.07
C VAL A 335 -18.37 14.67 0.14
N GLY A 336 -18.44 15.27 -1.05
CA GLY A 336 -19.40 14.91 -2.10
C GLY A 336 -19.31 13.43 -2.47
N VAL A 337 -18.11 12.96 -2.79
CA VAL A 337 -17.88 11.54 -3.15
C VAL A 337 -18.31 10.58 -2.04
N PHE A 338 -17.96 10.85 -0.77
CA PHE A 338 -18.41 10.02 0.35
C PHE A 338 -19.94 10.02 0.49
N LYS A 339 -20.60 11.18 0.30
CA LYS A 339 -22.07 11.27 0.32
C LYS A 339 -22.72 10.47 -0.81
N ASP A 340 -22.17 10.56 -2.00
CA ASP A 340 -22.70 9.89 -3.19
C ASP A 340 -22.53 8.38 -3.07
N CYS A 341 -21.35 7.92 -2.63
CA CYS A 341 -21.09 6.50 -2.40
C CYS A 341 -21.95 5.92 -1.26
N TRP A 342 -22.24 6.70 -0.21
CA TRP A 342 -23.20 6.29 0.82
C TRP A 342 -24.63 6.15 0.28
N GLY A 343 -25.01 7.02 -0.65
CA GLY A 343 -26.30 6.94 -1.36
C GLY A 343 -26.39 5.84 -2.42
N SER A 344 -25.31 5.06 -2.63
CA SER A 344 -25.29 3.96 -3.60
C SER A 344 -26.24 2.83 -3.20
N LYS A 345 -26.84 2.17 -4.19
CA LYS A 345 -27.69 0.98 -3.97
C LYS A 345 -26.88 -0.27 -3.66
N ASN A 346 -25.56 -0.24 -3.85
CA ASN A 346 -24.70 -1.38 -3.60
C ASN A 346 -24.24 -1.41 -2.12
N PRO A 347 -24.63 -2.43 -1.33
CA PRO A 347 -24.25 -2.52 0.08
C PRO A 347 -22.73 -2.64 0.28
N GLU A 348 -21.99 -3.19 -0.69
CA GLU A 348 -20.52 -3.26 -0.63
C GLU A 348 -19.90 -1.86 -0.71
N VAL A 349 -20.43 -0.99 -1.56
CA VAL A 349 -19.95 0.40 -1.68
C VAL A 349 -20.23 1.18 -0.40
N GLN A 350 -21.42 1.03 0.17
CA GLN A 350 -21.78 1.64 1.45
C GLN A 350 -20.84 1.19 2.58
N MET A 351 -20.56 -0.11 2.65
CA MET A 351 -19.60 -0.69 3.60
C MET A 351 -18.21 -0.06 3.46
N LYS A 352 -17.67 -0.05 2.24
CA LYS A 352 -16.32 0.46 1.97
C LYS A 352 -16.24 1.96 2.21
N CYS A 353 -17.26 2.71 1.80
CA CYS A 353 -17.41 4.14 2.08
C CYS A 353 -17.26 4.43 3.58
N LEU A 354 -18.00 3.69 4.41
CA LEU A 354 -17.98 3.88 5.86
C LEU A 354 -16.65 3.45 6.50
N GLN A 355 -16.09 2.31 6.11
CA GLN A 355 -14.78 1.84 6.62
C GLN A 355 -13.64 2.80 6.28
N MET A 356 -13.62 3.28 5.03
CA MET A 356 -12.62 4.21 4.54
C MET A 356 -12.76 5.59 5.18
N PHE A 357 -13.99 6.12 5.28
CA PHE A 357 -14.25 7.36 6.00
C PHE A 357 -13.85 7.27 7.47
N THR A 358 -14.18 6.15 8.14
CA THR A 358 -13.75 5.91 9.52
C THR A 358 -12.24 5.98 9.66
N SER A 359 -11.50 5.38 8.72
CA SER A 359 -10.03 5.42 8.68
C SER A 359 -9.49 6.84 8.51
N VAL A 360 -10.10 7.64 7.63
CA VAL A 360 -9.78 9.07 7.46
C VAL A 360 -9.96 9.83 8.78
N ILE A 361 -11.11 9.66 9.44
CA ILE A 361 -11.40 10.35 10.70
C ILE A 361 -10.48 9.89 11.83
N GLN A 362 -10.11 8.61 11.89
CA GLN A 362 -9.16 8.12 12.89
C GLN A 362 -7.79 8.76 12.73
N LYS A 363 -7.30 8.92 11.49
CA LYS A 363 -5.93 9.36 11.21
C LYS A 363 -5.75 10.87 11.18
N LEU A 364 -6.70 11.62 10.62
CA LEU A 364 -6.60 13.09 10.56
C LEU A 364 -6.68 13.72 11.95
N ASP A 365 -5.93 14.78 12.21
CA ASP A 365 -6.07 15.54 13.46
C ASP A 365 -7.48 16.12 13.64
N LYS A 366 -7.89 16.36 14.89
CA LYS A 366 -9.25 16.82 15.24
C LYS A 366 -9.70 18.03 14.41
N LYS A 367 -8.84 19.04 14.27
CA LYS A 367 -9.11 20.26 13.50
C LYS A 367 -9.34 19.96 12.01
N LYS A 368 -8.50 19.11 11.43
CA LYS A 368 -8.54 18.73 10.00
C LYS A 368 -9.70 17.80 9.68
N ALA A 369 -10.07 16.93 10.61
CA ALA A 369 -11.21 16.01 10.47
C ALA A 369 -12.57 16.70 10.58
N THR A 370 -12.67 17.79 11.35
CA THR A 370 -13.94 18.48 11.67
C THR A 370 -14.78 18.83 10.44
N PRO A 371 -14.23 19.39 9.35
CA PRO A 371 -15.02 19.73 8.17
C PRO A 371 -15.58 18.49 7.44
N TYR A 372 -14.83 17.38 7.41
CA TYR A 372 -15.30 16.10 6.86
C TYR A 372 -16.40 15.50 7.73
N ILE A 373 -16.22 15.51 9.06
CA ILE A 373 -17.22 15.04 10.03
C ILE A 373 -18.53 15.82 9.84
N ARG A 374 -18.48 17.16 9.84
CA ARG A 374 -19.67 18.00 9.63
C ARG A 374 -20.34 17.75 8.27
N GLY A 375 -19.55 17.37 7.26
CA GLY A 375 -20.05 17.04 5.94
C GLY A 375 -20.83 15.73 5.89
N VAL A 376 -20.33 14.65 6.49
CA VAL A 376 -20.80 13.28 6.23
C VAL A 376 -21.41 12.58 7.45
N ALA A 377 -20.91 12.84 8.65
CA ALA A 377 -21.19 12.02 9.84
C ALA A 377 -22.67 11.88 10.18
N ALA A 378 -23.47 12.94 9.98
CA ALA A 378 -24.90 12.92 10.26
C ALA A 378 -25.62 11.81 9.48
N LYS A 379 -25.27 11.59 8.19
CA LYS A 379 -25.89 10.55 7.36
C LYS A 379 -25.60 9.13 7.86
N PHE A 380 -24.39 8.92 8.40
CA PHE A 380 -24.00 7.61 8.95
C PHE A 380 -24.66 7.35 10.30
N LEU A 381 -24.79 8.38 11.14
CA LEU A 381 -25.46 8.28 12.43
C LEU A 381 -26.98 8.11 12.27
N GLU A 382 -27.59 8.76 11.28
CA GLU A 382 -29.01 8.60 10.94
C GLU A 382 -29.37 7.13 10.65
N TYR A 383 -28.51 6.41 9.92
CA TYR A 383 -28.70 4.98 9.67
C TYR A 383 -28.74 4.14 10.96
N LEU A 384 -27.87 4.41 11.93
CA LEU A 384 -27.91 3.73 13.22
C LEU A 384 -29.19 4.03 14.02
N LEU A 385 -29.71 5.25 13.91
CA LEU A 385 -30.93 5.65 14.59
C LEU A 385 -32.16 5.01 13.96
N ILE A 386 -32.19 4.87 12.63
CA ILE A 386 -33.25 4.14 11.94
C ILE A 386 -33.23 2.67 12.39
N LEU A 387 -32.06 2.04 12.43
CA LEU A 387 -31.93 0.64 12.86
C LEU A 387 -32.28 0.39 14.33
N LYS A 388 -32.13 1.41 15.17
CA LYS A 388 -32.55 1.34 16.57
C LYS A 388 -34.05 1.07 16.67
N ASP A 389 -34.84 1.68 15.80
CA ASP A 389 -36.31 1.63 15.81
C ASP A 389 -36.86 0.53 14.88
N ASP A 390 -36.27 0.34 13.69
CA ASP A 390 -36.62 -0.72 12.74
C ASP A 390 -35.43 -1.66 12.48
N LYS A 391 -35.55 -2.90 12.97
CA LYS A 391 -34.52 -3.94 12.84
C LYS A 391 -34.75 -4.86 11.64
N SER A 392 -35.65 -4.49 10.73
CA SER A 392 -35.88 -5.24 9.51
C SER A 392 -34.59 -5.35 8.68
N GLY A 393 -34.26 -6.56 8.23
CA GLY A 393 -33.04 -6.80 7.42
C GLY A 393 -31.72 -6.86 8.19
N LEU A 394 -31.73 -6.91 9.53
CA LEU A 394 -30.51 -7.03 10.36
C LEU A 394 -29.63 -8.23 9.96
N ASP A 395 -30.26 -9.34 9.57
CA ASP A 395 -29.59 -10.59 9.19
C ASP A 395 -28.70 -10.47 7.95
N SER A 396 -29.01 -9.56 7.02
CA SER A 396 -28.23 -9.33 5.80
C SER A 396 -27.25 -8.17 5.89
N GLN A 397 -27.31 -7.37 6.97
CA GLN A 397 -26.54 -6.12 7.11
C GLN A 397 -25.54 -6.12 8.28
N HIS A 398 -25.28 -7.26 8.91
CA HIS A 398 -24.38 -7.37 10.07
C HIS A 398 -23.08 -6.56 9.95
N ALA A 399 -22.32 -6.75 8.87
CA ALA A 399 -21.05 -6.07 8.68
C ALA A 399 -21.20 -4.54 8.61
N LEU A 400 -22.34 -4.04 8.09
CA LEU A 400 -22.61 -2.62 7.93
C LEU A 400 -22.93 -2.02 9.29
N VAL A 401 -23.77 -2.71 10.08
CA VAL A 401 -24.05 -2.35 11.46
C VAL A 401 -22.78 -2.28 12.29
N THR A 402 -21.93 -3.31 12.24
CA THR A 402 -20.64 -3.31 12.96
C THR A 402 -19.74 -2.15 12.52
N ALA A 403 -19.66 -1.86 11.23
CA ALA A 403 -18.89 -0.73 10.71
C ALA A 403 -19.46 0.62 11.17
N SER A 404 -20.78 0.77 11.22
CA SER A 404 -21.45 1.98 11.72
C SER A 404 -21.26 2.19 13.22
N LEU A 405 -21.35 1.13 14.02
CA LEU A 405 -21.06 1.19 15.45
C LEU A 405 -19.60 1.58 15.71
N ASN A 406 -18.66 0.98 14.96
CA ASN A 406 -17.24 1.37 15.01
C ASN A 406 -17.02 2.83 14.63
N PHE A 407 -17.70 3.32 13.58
CA PHE A 407 -17.64 4.73 13.20
C PHE A 407 -18.14 5.66 14.33
N ALA A 408 -19.26 5.34 14.97
CA ALA A 408 -19.80 6.13 16.07
C ALA A 408 -18.86 6.16 17.28
N GLU A 409 -18.21 5.05 17.62
CA GLU A 409 -17.18 5.01 18.66
C GLU A 409 -15.98 5.88 18.33
N VAL A 410 -15.50 5.83 17.09
CA VAL A 410 -14.40 6.70 16.62
C VAL A 410 -14.78 8.17 16.75
N LEU A 411 -16.02 8.55 16.46
CA LEU A 411 -16.47 9.93 16.66
C LEU A 411 -16.48 10.33 18.14
N VAL A 412 -16.94 9.45 19.04
CA VAL A 412 -16.93 9.70 20.49
C VAL A 412 -15.50 9.91 20.99
N ASP A 413 -14.57 9.07 20.56
CA ASP A 413 -13.16 9.16 20.95
C ASP A 413 -12.50 10.44 20.41
N LYS A 414 -12.83 10.83 19.18
CA LYS A 414 -12.30 12.03 18.54
C LYS A 414 -12.89 13.33 19.10
N ALA A 415 -14.10 13.28 19.68
CA ALA A 415 -14.82 14.45 20.15
C ALA A 415 -14.14 15.16 21.33
N GLU A 416 -14.39 16.47 21.41
CA GLU A 416 -14.12 17.31 22.58
C GLU A 416 -15.05 16.93 23.74
N GLU A 417 -14.66 17.26 24.98
CA GLU A 417 -15.38 16.79 26.17
C GLU A 417 -16.83 17.28 26.24
N ASP A 418 -17.06 18.52 25.81
CA ASP A 418 -18.37 19.17 25.72
C ASP A 418 -19.34 18.43 24.77
N LYS A 419 -18.82 17.91 23.66
CA LYS A 419 -19.60 17.19 22.63
C LYS A 419 -19.66 15.70 22.90
N ARG A 420 -18.74 15.15 23.69
CA ARG A 420 -18.65 13.71 23.99
C ARG A 420 -19.90 13.20 24.69
N LEU A 421 -20.44 13.97 25.64
CA LEU A 421 -21.69 13.62 26.33
C LEU A 421 -22.85 13.49 25.34
N THR A 422 -22.97 14.42 24.39
CA THR A 422 -24.02 14.42 23.37
C THR A 422 -23.91 13.20 22.45
N LEU A 423 -22.69 12.88 21.98
CA LEU A 423 -22.47 11.70 21.13
C LEU A 423 -22.72 10.38 21.88
N LEU A 424 -22.28 10.27 23.14
CA LEU A 424 -22.59 9.11 23.98
C LEU A 424 -24.09 8.98 24.26
N SER A 425 -24.80 10.10 24.42
CA SER A 425 -26.27 10.11 24.59
C SER A 425 -26.98 9.61 23.34
N LEU A 426 -26.34 9.70 22.16
CA LEU A 426 -26.84 9.09 20.93
C LEU A 426 -26.48 7.60 20.84
N LEU A 427 -25.22 7.25 21.10
CA LEU A 427 -24.68 5.91 20.90
C LEU A 427 -25.19 4.88 21.92
N LEU A 428 -25.24 5.22 23.21
CA LEU A 428 -25.62 4.26 24.26
C LEU A 428 -27.05 3.71 24.07
N PRO A 429 -28.08 4.53 23.76
CA PRO A 429 -29.41 4.01 23.47
C PRO A 429 -29.45 3.09 22.24
N VAL A 430 -28.62 3.34 21.21
CA VAL A 430 -28.50 2.44 20.04
C VAL A 430 -27.89 1.10 20.45
N LEU A 431 -26.77 1.09 21.17
CA LEU A 431 -26.14 -0.15 21.62
C LEU A 431 -27.08 -0.98 22.50
N VAL A 432 -27.80 -0.33 23.42
CA VAL A 432 -28.76 -1.01 24.30
C VAL A 432 -29.98 -1.52 23.53
N SER A 433 -30.41 -0.86 22.45
CA SER A 433 -31.55 -1.35 21.67
C SER A 433 -31.26 -2.68 20.98
N PHE A 434 -30.00 -2.97 20.63
CA PHE A 434 -29.58 -4.25 20.06
C PHE A 434 -29.45 -5.39 21.08
N LEU A 435 -29.57 -5.10 22.38
CA LEU A 435 -29.60 -6.14 23.40
C LEU A 435 -30.93 -6.92 23.33
N VAL A 436 -30.83 -8.23 23.50
CA VAL A 436 -31.94 -9.18 23.41
C VAL A 436 -32.22 -9.68 24.82
N ASP A 437 -33.50 -9.86 25.14
CA ASP A 437 -33.91 -10.43 26.42
C ASP A 437 -33.43 -11.88 26.56
N GLU A 438 -33.04 -12.28 27.76
CA GLU A 438 -32.54 -13.63 28.10
C GLU A 438 -33.45 -14.75 27.58
N ASN A 439 -34.77 -14.59 27.70
CA ASN A 439 -35.75 -15.58 27.27
C ASN A 439 -35.85 -15.74 25.75
N LYS A 440 -35.38 -14.75 24.98
CA LYS A 440 -35.46 -14.72 23.51
C LYS A 440 -34.10 -14.96 22.85
N TYR A 441 -33.00 -14.90 23.59
CA TYR A 441 -31.64 -15.02 23.05
C TYR A 441 -31.44 -16.32 22.25
N ALA A 442 -31.92 -17.47 22.76
CA ALA A 442 -31.82 -18.75 22.06
C ALA A 442 -32.70 -18.85 20.79
N SER A 443 -33.72 -17.98 20.68
CA SER A 443 -34.71 -18.02 19.59
C SER A 443 -34.41 -17.08 18.42
N VAL A 444 -33.49 -16.13 18.60
CA VAL A 444 -33.10 -15.18 17.55
C VAL A 444 -32.05 -15.78 16.61
N SER A 445 -31.87 -15.17 15.44
CA SER A 445 -30.86 -15.59 14.46
C SER A 445 -29.44 -15.51 15.03
N LYS A 446 -28.52 -16.32 14.48
CA LYS A 446 -27.08 -16.26 14.84
C LYS A 446 -26.48 -14.87 14.61
N THR A 447 -26.94 -14.16 13.58
CA THR A 447 -26.52 -12.80 13.29
C THR A 447 -26.95 -11.83 14.37
N THR A 448 -28.19 -11.96 14.87
CA THR A 448 -28.69 -11.13 15.97
C THR A 448 -27.96 -11.44 17.28
N GLN A 449 -27.62 -12.71 17.53
CA GLN A 449 -26.77 -13.10 18.67
C GLN A 449 -25.38 -12.46 18.58
N ALA A 450 -24.74 -12.50 17.41
CA ALA A 450 -23.44 -11.88 17.20
C ALA A 450 -23.47 -10.35 17.44
N ILE A 451 -24.51 -9.66 16.98
CA ILE A 451 -24.69 -8.21 17.23
C ILE A 451 -24.98 -7.93 18.70
N HIS A 452 -25.76 -8.78 19.37
CA HIS A 452 -25.97 -8.69 20.81
C HIS A 452 -24.64 -8.74 21.56
N ASP A 453 -23.82 -9.76 21.27
CA ASP A 453 -22.54 -9.97 21.94
C ASP A 453 -21.56 -8.82 21.63
N ASP A 454 -21.49 -8.34 20.37
CA ASP A 454 -20.67 -7.19 19.98
C ASP A 454 -21.10 -5.91 20.72
N CYS A 455 -22.39 -5.59 20.72
CA CYS A 455 -22.92 -4.43 21.43
C CYS A 455 -22.70 -4.50 22.94
N LEU A 456 -22.88 -5.68 23.55
CA LEU A 456 -22.64 -5.87 24.99
C LEU A 456 -21.16 -5.65 25.33
N ASN A 457 -20.24 -6.21 24.55
CA ASN A 457 -18.80 -6.02 24.72
C ASN A 457 -18.41 -4.54 24.61
N ARG A 458 -18.98 -3.82 23.65
CA ARG A 458 -18.78 -2.37 23.48
C ARG A 458 -19.29 -1.58 24.69
N LEU A 459 -20.49 -1.89 25.18
CA LEU A 459 -21.07 -1.23 26.37
C LEU A 459 -20.21 -1.44 27.63
N VAL A 460 -19.71 -2.67 27.82
CA VAL A 460 -18.80 -3.00 28.94
C VAL A 460 -17.46 -2.27 28.82
N LYS A 461 -16.98 -2.03 27.60
CA LYS A 461 -15.74 -1.25 27.35
C LYS A 461 -15.94 0.26 27.53
N ILE A 462 -17.05 0.81 27.05
CA ILE A 462 -17.36 2.24 27.10
C ILE A 462 -17.59 2.72 28.54
N GLY A 463 -18.24 1.90 29.38
CA GLY A 463 -18.56 2.27 30.77
C GLY A 463 -17.35 2.75 31.59
N PRO A 464 -16.26 1.95 31.68
CA PRO A 464 -15.02 2.36 32.35
C PRO A 464 -14.27 3.49 31.64
N MET A 465 -14.40 3.62 30.32
CA MET A 465 -13.66 4.62 29.53
C MET A 465 -14.22 6.05 29.74
N TYR A 466 -15.53 6.18 29.99
CA TYR A 466 -16.22 7.46 30.18
C TYR A 466 -17.19 7.41 31.38
N PRO A 467 -16.70 7.24 32.62
CA PRO A 467 -17.54 6.88 33.77
C PRO A 467 -18.56 7.96 34.15
N GLU A 468 -18.17 9.23 34.15
CA GLU A 468 -19.04 10.35 34.52
C GLU A 468 -20.17 10.54 33.49
N GLN A 469 -19.84 10.54 32.20
CA GLN A 469 -20.81 10.68 31.12
C GLN A 469 -21.76 9.48 31.08
N PHE A 470 -21.22 8.26 31.23
CA PHE A 470 -22.01 7.04 31.25
C PHE A 470 -22.99 7.00 32.44
N LYS A 471 -22.52 7.36 33.64
CA LYS A 471 -23.37 7.44 34.84
C LYS A 471 -24.49 8.46 34.68
N THR A 472 -24.19 9.63 34.09
CA THR A 472 -25.18 10.68 33.82
C THR A 472 -26.30 10.13 32.93
N ILE A 473 -25.95 9.51 31.79
CA ILE A 473 -26.92 8.98 30.83
C ILE A 473 -27.74 7.83 31.42
N MET A 474 -27.11 6.91 32.16
CA MET A 474 -27.78 5.79 32.81
C MET A 474 -28.70 6.22 33.96
N THR A 475 -28.41 7.36 34.61
CA THR A 475 -29.27 7.92 35.66
C THR A 475 -30.49 8.62 35.05
N SER A 476 -30.32 9.27 33.90
CA SER A 476 -31.43 9.90 33.17
C SER A 476 -32.37 8.89 32.49
N ASN A 477 -31.94 7.65 32.26
CA ASN A 477 -32.73 6.62 31.56
C ASN A 477 -32.77 5.29 32.34
N ALA A 478 -33.76 5.13 33.23
CA ALA A 478 -33.90 3.95 34.06
C ALA A 478 -34.08 2.64 33.25
N ASP A 479 -34.82 2.69 32.14
CA ASP A 479 -35.09 1.53 31.28
C ASP A 479 -33.82 1.00 30.60
N LEU A 480 -32.94 1.91 30.15
CA LEU A 480 -31.66 1.53 29.52
C LEU A 480 -30.75 0.83 30.54
N LYS A 481 -30.69 1.36 31.76
CA LYS A 481 -29.92 0.79 32.86
C LYS A 481 -30.42 -0.60 33.25
N LEU A 482 -31.73 -0.80 33.29
CA LEU A 482 -32.34 -2.09 33.59
C LEU A 482 -31.99 -3.13 32.52
N LYS A 483 -32.21 -2.81 31.23
CA LYS A 483 -31.90 -3.72 30.11
C LYS A 483 -30.43 -4.11 30.07
N LEU A 484 -29.53 -3.15 30.23
CA LEU A 484 -28.09 -3.43 30.28
C LEU A 484 -27.74 -4.33 31.48
N GLY A 485 -28.30 -4.04 32.66
CA GLY A 485 -28.07 -4.85 33.86
C GLY A 485 -28.52 -6.30 33.70
N LEU A 486 -29.65 -6.55 33.01
CA LEU A 486 -30.11 -7.90 32.70
C LEU A 486 -29.18 -8.60 31.69
N ALA A 487 -28.78 -7.92 30.62
CA ALA A 487 -27.87 -8.48 29.62
C ALA A 487 -26.50 -8.86 30.19
N ILE A 488 -25.92 -8.02 31.07
CA ILE A 488 -24.65 -8.32 31.75
C ILE A 488 -24.78 -9.55 32.65
N LYS A 489 -25.87 -9.66 33.43
CA LYS A 489 -26.13 -10.83 34.28
C LYS A 489 -26.24 -12.10 33.46
N HIS A 490 -26.98 -12.07 32.35
CA HIS A 490 -27.11 -13.20 31.44
C HIS A 490 -25.76 -13.62 30.83
N SER A 491 -24.95 -12.67 30.38
CA SER A 491 -23.62 -12.98 29.86
C SER A 491 -22.70 -13.61 30.93
N GLN A 492 -22.76 -13.15 32.18
CA GLN A 492 -22.01 -13.75 33.29
C GLN A 492 -22.49 -15.16 33.64
N THR A 493 -23.80 -15.45 33.60
CA THR A 493 -24.33 -16.80 33.84
C THR A 493 -23.96 -17.77 32.71
N VAL A 494 -23.98 -17.33 31.46
CA VAL A 494 -23.53 -18.11 30.30
C VAL A 494 -22.02 -18.39 30.39
N ALA A 495 -21.20 -17.37 30.63
CA ALA A 495 -19.74 -17.52 30.71
C ALA A 495 -19.30 -18.41 31.90
N SER A 496 -19.97 -18.30 33.05
CA SER A 496 -19.70 -19.15 34.21
C SER A 496 -20.14 -20.60 34.00
N SER A 497 -21.25 -20.82 33.26
CA SER A 497 -21.70 -22.16 32.86
C SER A 497 -20.75 -22.80 31.86
N GLN A 498 -20.30 -22.06 30.84
CA GLN A 498 -19.29 -22.52 29.87
C GLN A 498 -17.97 -22.88 30.55
N LYS A 499 -17.45 -22.03 31.46
CA LYS A 499 -16.24 -22.35 32.23
C LYS A 499 -16.39 -23.62 33.09
N LYS A 500 -17.56 -23.85 33.69
CA LYS A 500 -17.84 -25.09 34.44
C LYS A 500 -17.86 -26.32 33.52
N THR A 501 -18.42 -26.21 32.31
CA THR A 501 -18.46 -27.28 31.32
C THR A 501 -17.08 -27.57 30.73
N GLU A 502 -16.27 -26.54 30.46
CA GLU A 502 -14.88 -26.69 30.02
C GLU A 502 -14.01 -27.31 31.11
N MET A 503 -14.15 -26.89 32.37
CA MET A 503 -13.47 -27.52 33.50
C MET A 503 -13.90 -28.99 33.69
N ALA A 504 -15.17 -29.32 33.45
CA ALA A 504 -15.66 -30.70 33.50
C ALA A 504 -15.14 -31.55 32.32
N ALA A 505 -15.08 -31.00 31.11
CA ALA A 505 -14.51 -31.64 29.93
C ALA A 505 -13.00 -31.84 30.05
N ASN A 506 -12.28 -30.88 30.66
CA ASN A 506 -10.86 -31.01 30.93
C ASN A 506 -10.58 -32.03 32.05
N ARG A 507 -11.44 -32.10 33.09
CA ARG A 507 -11.42 -33.20 34.08
C ARG A 507 -11.70 -34.57 33.45
N GLN A 508 -12.58 -34.66 32.45
CA GLN A 508 -12.81 -35.91 31.71
C GLN A 508 -11.62 -36.32 30.84
N LYS A 509 -10.85 -35.37 30.28
CA LYS A 509 -9.59 -35.67 29.58
C LYS A 509 -8.47 -36.13 30.52
N LEU A 510 -8.42 -35.60 31.75
CA LEU A 510 -7.47 -36.03 32.80
C LEU A 510 -7.81 -37.39 33.44
N ASN A 511 -9.07 -37.84 33.34
CA ASN A 511 -9.55 -39.12 33.90
C ASN A 511 -9.58 -40.28 32.88
N GLN A 512 -8.98 -40.15 31.69
CA GLN A 512 -8.75 -41.32 30.83
C GLN A 512 -7.55 -42.11 31.36
N PRO A 513 -7.67 -43.43 31.58
CA PRO A 513 -6.54 -44.24 32.04
C PRO A 513 -5.42 -44.19 31.00
N ALA A 514 -4.22 -43.77 31.44
CA ALA A 514 -3.02 -43.77 30.62
C ALA A 514 -2.73 -45.20 30.13
N LYS A 515 -2.92 -45.45 28.84
CA LYS A 515 -2.39 -46.65 28.18
C LYS A 515 -0.85 -46.55 28.21
N PRO A 516 -0.12 -47.52 28.77
CA PRO A 516 1.33 -47.44 28.80
C PRO A 516 1.90 -47.59 27.38
N THR A 517 2.62 -46.56 26.94
CA THR A 517 3.34 -46.50 25.66
C THR A 517 4.67 -47.23 25.80
N ILE A 518 4.69 -48.53 25.52
CA ILE A 518 5.89 -49.22 25.02
C ILE A 518 5.43 -50.16 23.89
N ALA A 519 5.47 -49.68 22.65
CA ALA A 519 5.36 -50.52 21.47
C ALA A 519 6.79 -50.82 20.99
N LEU A 520 7.32 -51.98 21.40
CA LEU A 520 8.50 -52.57 20.76
C LEU A 520 8.09 -52.97 19.34
N LYS A 521 8.62 -52.30 18.33
CA LYS A 521 8.45 -52.72 16.93
C LYS A 521 9.45 -53.83 16.62
N THR A 522 9.03 -55.08 16.75
CA THR A 522 9.69 -56.22 16.10
C THR A 522 8.74 -56.81 15.07
N ASN A 523 8.76 -56.25 13.85
CA ASN A 523 8.14 -56.87 12.69
C ASN A 523 9.13 -57.86 12.08
N PHE A 524 8.92 -59.15 12.33
CA PHE A 524 9.50 -60.24 11.54
C PHE A 524 8.37 -61.22 11.20
N GLY A 525 7.79 -61.06 10.02
CA GLY A 525 6.68 -61.90 9.59
C GLY A 525 6.06 -61.43 8.29
N ASN A 526 6.85 -61.40 7.22
CA ASN A 526 6.36 -61.58 5.86
C ASN A 526 7.49 -62.18 5.03
N PHE A 527 7.76 -63.46 5.29
CA PHE A 527 8.41 -64.38 4.37
C PHE A 527 7.63 -65.69 4.42
N ALA A 528 7.29 -66.20 3.22
CA ALA A 528 6.62 -67.46 2.90
C ALA A 528 5.09 -67.52 3.17
N ALA A 529 4.26 -68.09 2.30
CA ALA A 529 4.40 -68.57 0.93
C ALA A 529 2.98 -68.92 0.46
N SER A 530 2.63 -68.60 -0.79
CA SER A 530 1.81 -69.34 -1.76
C SER A 530 1.42 -68.38 -2.88
#